data_AF-A0A4R4TQI9-F1
#
_entry.id   AF-A0A4R4TQI9-F1
#
_cell.length_a   1.000
_cell.length_b   1.000
_cell.length_c   1.000
_cell.angle_alpha   90.00
_cell.angle_beta   90.00
_cell.angle_gamma   90.00
#
_symmetry.space_group_name_H-M   'P 1'
#
loop_
_entity.id
_entity.type
_entity.pdbx_description
1 polymer ?
#
loop_
_entity_poly.entity_id
_entity_poly.type
_entity_poly.pdbx_seq_one_letter_code
_entity_poly.pdbx_strand_id
1 'polypeptide(L)'
;MAILRWHIDAYGTAPDGRLFRTLRGGLLHESGYGKVWARAREAVLTPDQLESALARRPYDLRHACVSTWLSAGVAPGTVAKRAGHGVTVLHRVYTKFINDTDDTENAKIAARLAA
;
A
#
# COMPACT_ATOMS: atom_id res chain seq x y z
N MET A 1 -13.09 -9.89 -3.40
CA MET A 1 -14.40 -9.22 -3.22
C MET A 1 -15.34 -9.92 -2.22
N ALA A 2 -15.07 -11.15 -1.78
CA ALA A 2 -15.92 -11.84 -0.80
C ALA A 2 -15.94 -11.14 0.57
N ILE A 3 -14.78 -10.71 1.09
CA ILE A 3 -14.65 -10.11 2.43
C ILE A 3 -15.46 -8.81 2.60
N LEU A 4 -15.41 -7.90 1.62
CA LEU A 4 -16.15 -6.64 1.72
C LEU A 4 -17.67 -6.85 1.68
N ARG A 5 -18.14 -7.72 0.77
CA ARG A 5 -19.57 -8.04 0.70
C ARG A 5 -20.05 -8.70 1.98
N TRP A 6 -19.33 -9.70 2.47
CA TRP A 6 -19.60 -10.33 3.76
C TRP A 6 -19.67 -9.31 4.91
N HIS A 7 -18.74 -8.35 4.95
CA HIS A 7 -18.76 -7.29 5.98
C HIS A 7 -20.01 -6.42 5.89
N ILE A 8 -20.42 -6.04 4.68
CA ILE A 8 -21.65 -5.27 4.46
C ILE A 8 -22.87 -6.09 4.87
N ASP A 9 -22.93 -7.38 4.53
CA ASP A 9 -24.05 -8.25 4.90
C ASP A 9 -24.14 -8.43 6.43
N ALA A 10 -22.99 -8.59 7.10
CA ALA A 10 -22.92 -8.82 8.55
C ALA A 10 -23.14 -7.56 9.39
N TYR A 11 -22.65 -6.40 8.93
CA TYR A 11 -22.61 -5.17 9.75
C TYR A 11 -23.34 -3.98 9.14
N GLY A 12 -23.75 -4.05 7.87
CA GLY A 12 -24.37 -2.95 7.14
C GLY A 12 -23.46 -1.72 7.01
N THR A 13 -24.03 -0.60 6.58
CA THR A 13 -23.35 0.70 6.46
C THR A 13 -23.89 1.70 7.48
N ALA A 14 -23.08 2.69 7.84
CA ALA A 14 -23.58 3.80 8.66
C ALA A 14 -24.61 4.64 7.87
N PRO A 15 -25.45 5.46 8.53
CA PRO A 15 -26.42 6.33 7.85
C PRO A 15 -25.79 7.29 6.83
N ASP A 16 -24.53 7.67 7.04
CA ASP A 16 -23.73 8.51 6.14
C ASP A 16 -22.91 7.72 5.12
N GLY A 17 -23.13 6.40 5.01
CA GLY A 17 -22.48 5.52 4.04
C GLY A 17 -21.13 4.95 4.46
N ARG A 18 -20.61 5.25 5.66
CA ARG A 18 -19.34 4.65 6.13
C ARG A 18 -19.44 3.13 6.26
N LEU A 19 -18.43 2.43 5.73
CA LEU A 19 -18.32 0.96 5.79
C LEU A 19 -17.82 0.47 7.16
N PHE A 20 -16.86 1.18 7.75
CA PHE A 20 -16.26 0.83 9.04
C PHE A 20 -16.55 1.91 10.07
N ARG A 21 -16.93 1.49 11.29
CA ARG A 21 -17.34 2.35 12.39
C ARG A 21 -17.01 1.71 13.72
N THR A 22 -16.91 2.52 14.78
CA THR A 22 -16.82 1.98 16.14
C THR A 22 -18.15 1.34 16.54
N LEU A 23 -18.16 0.56 17.64
CA LEU A 23 -19.38 -0.03 18.19
C LEU A 23 -20.46 1.01 18.53
N ARG A 24 -20.06 2.26 18.79
CA ARG A 24 -20.96 3.39 19.05
C ARG A 24 -21.35 4.17 17.78
N GLY A 25 -20.99 3.69 16.58
CA GLY A 25 -21.26 4.35 15.30
C GLY A 25 -20.30 5.49 14.92
N GLY A 26 -19.29 5.76 15.76
CA GLY A 26 -18.31 6.83 15.54
C GLY A 26 -17.24 6.48 14.49
N LEU A 27 -16.40 7.46 14.18
CA LEU A 27 -15.24 7.28 13.30
C LEU A 27 -14.21 6.35 13.94
N LEU A 28 -13.54 5.56 13.11
CA LEU A 28 -12.39 4.79 13.56
C LEU A 28 -11.22 5.71 13.84
N HIS A 29 -10.69 5.62 15.06
CA HIS A 29 -9.47 6.30 15.44
C HIS A 29 -8.24 5.47 15.06
N GLU A 30 -7.11 6.14 14.85
CA GLU A 30 -5.84 5.48 14.50
C GLU A 30 -5.42 4.41 15.51
N SER A 31 -5.54 4.72 16.81
CA SER A 31 -5.27 3.76 17.87
C SER A 31 -6.18 2.52 17.82
N GLY A 32 -7.39 2.64 17.27
CA GLY A 32 -8.34 1.55 17.15
C GLY A 32 -7.88 0.51 16.13
N TYR A 33 -7.63 0.92 14.88
CA TYR A 33 -7.13 0.00 13.87
C TYR A 33 -5.66 -0.38 14.10
N GLY A 34 -4.86 0.44 14.79
CA GLY A 34 -3.49 0.11 15.18
C GLY A 34 -3.42 -1.13 16.08
N LYS A 35 -4.38 -1.30 17.02
CA LYS A 35 -4.47 -2.53 17.84
C LYS A 35 -4.84 -3.76 17.01
N VAL A 36 -5.76 -3.60 16.06
CA VAL A 36 -6.13 -4.69 15.13
C VAL A 36 -4.92 -5.08 14.27
N TRP A 37 -4.14 -4.09 13.83
CA TRP A 37 -2.91 -4.32 13.07
C TRP A 37 -1.86 -5.07 13.87
N ALA A 38 -1.61 -4.68 15.12
CA ALA A 38 -0.65 -5.38 15.99
C ALA A 38 -1.03 -6.87 16.14
N ARG A 39 -2.31 -7.15 16.43
CA ARG A 39 -2.84 -8.53 16.51
C ARG A 39 -2.68 -9.30 15.21
N ALA A 40 -2.91 -8.65 14.07
CA ALA A 40 -2.72 -9.29 12.77
C ALA A 40 -1.25 -9.66 12.55
N ARG A 41 -0.30 -8.79 12.91
CA ARG A 41 1.14 -9.09 12.85
C ARG A 41 1.51 -10.29 13.73
N GLU A 42 1.06 -10.30 14.98
CA GLU A 42 1.29 -11.40 15.93
C GLU A 42 0.74 -12.74 15.42
N ALA A 43 -0.39 -12.72 14.71
CA ALA A 43 -1.03 -13.93 14.21
C ALA A 43 -0.35 -14.55 12.98
N VAL A 44 0.47 -13.80 12.22
CA VAL A 44 0.99 -14.25 10.92
C VAL A 44 2.51 -14.20 10.78
N LEU A 45 3.20 -13.37 11.56
CA LEU A 45 4.65 -13.22 11.48
C LEU A 45 5.36 -14.20 12.41
N THR A 46 6.57 -14.62 12.02
CA THR A 46 7.46 -15.34 12.93
C THR A 46 7.97 -14.40 14.04
N PRO A 47 8.48 -14.93 15.17
CA PRO A 47 9.02 -14.09 16.25
C PRO A 47 10.08 -13.08 15.75
N ASP A 48 11.04 -13.53 14.94
CA ASP A 48 12.09 -12.66 14.39
C ASP A 48 11.53 -11.58 13.46
N GLN A 49 10.52 -11.92 12.66
CA GLN A 49 9.85 -10.95 11.79
C GLN A 49 9.04 -9.93 12.58
N LEU A 50 8.39 -10.34 13.66
CA LEU A 50 7.59 -9.47 14.52
C LEU A 50 8.46 -8.40 15.20
N GLU A 51 9.64 -8.80 15.67
CA GLU A 51 10.65 -7.91 16.28
C GLU A 51 11.32 -6.98 15.26
N SER A 52 11.35 -7.37 13.98
CA SER A 52 11.91 -6.55 12.92
C SER A 52 11.05 -5.32 12.57
N ALA A 53 11.57 -4.44 11.71
CA ALA A 53 10.82 -3.32 11.15
C ALA A 53 9.73 -3.74 10.13
N LEU A 54 9.57 -5.04 9.85
CA LEU A 54 8.62 -5.55 8.87
C LEU A 54 7.18 -5.19 9.25
N ALA A 55 6.56 -4.41 8.36
CA ALA A 55 5.16 -4.02 8.43
C ALA A 55 4.77 -3.39 9.79
N ARG A 56 5.72 -2.69 10.44
CA ARG A 56 5.56 -2.17 11.81
C ARG A 56 4.35 -1.24 11.94
N ARG A 57 4.05 -0.48 10.90
CA ARG A 57 2.89 0.41 10.82
C ARG A 57 1.98 -0.01 9.66
N PRO A 58 0.65 0.22 9.76
CA PRO A 58 -0.25 0.04 8.62
C PRO A 58 0.19 0.82 7.37
N TYR A 59 0.79 2.00 7.56
CA TYR A 59 1.28 2.84 6.47
C TYR A 59 2.43 2.19 5.66
N ASP A 60 3.15 1.24 6.24
CA ASP A 60 4.22 0.52 5.53
C ASP A 60 3.64 -0.35 4.40
N LEU A 61 2.37 -0.78 4.49
CA LEU A 61 1.67 -1.45 3.39
C LEU A 61 1.48 -0.54 2.17
N ARG A 62 1.25 0.75 2.41
CA ARG A 62 1.14 1.73 1.32
C ARG A 62 2.49 1.91 0.63
N HIS A 63 3.58 1.95 1.39
CA HIS A 63 4.91 1.98 0.82
C HIS A 63 5.19 0.73 -0.02
N ALA A 64 4.89 -0.46 0.51
CA ALA A 64 5.04 -1.71 -0.23
C ALA A 64 4.25 -1.72 -1.54
N CYS A 65 2.97 -1.33 -1.50
CA CYS A 65 2.10 -1.27 -2.67
C CYS A 65 2.65 -0.35 -3.78
N VAL A 66 3.11 0.85 -3.40
CA VAL A 66 3.66 1.82 -4.37
C VAL A 66 4.97 1.31 -4.97
N SER A 67 5.87 0.79 -4.14
CA SER A 67 7.11 0.17 -4.62
C SER A 67 6.83 -1.00 -5.56
N THR A 68 5.89 -1.88 -5.22
CA THR A 68 5.51 -3.01 -6.09
C THR A 68 5.00 -2.54 -7.45
N TRP A 69 4.17 -1.50 -7.53
CA TRP A 69 3.71 -0.99 -8.83
C TRP A 69 4.85 -0.41 -9.66
N LEU A 70 5.79 0.31 -9.04
CA LEU A 70 6.96 0.84 -9.73
C LEU A 70 7.86 -0.29 -10.25
N SER A 71 8.19 -1.27 -9.40
CA SER A 71 9.00 -2.43 -9.79
C SER A 71 8.32 -3.29 -10.86
N ALA A 72 6.99 -3.29 -10.94
CA ALA A 72 6.24 -3.92 -12.03
C ALA A 72 6.22 -3.11 -13.33
N GLY A 73 6.93 -1.97 -13.40
CA GLY A 73 7.05 -1.13 -14.60
C GLY A 73 5.84 -0.24 -14.87
N VAL A 74 4.94 -0.04 -13.90
CA VAL A 74 3.80 0.88 -14.06
C VAL A 74 4.33 2.32 -14.14
N ALA A 75 3.90 3.05 -15.17
CA ALA A 75 4.34 4.42 -15.40
C ALA A 75 4.19 5.31 -14.13
N PRO A 76 5.22 6.08 -13.73
CA PRO A 76 5.21 6.87 -12.50
C PRO A 76 4.00 7.82 -12.37
N GLY A 77 3.55 8.43 -13.46
CA GLY A 77 2.34 9.28 -13.46
C GLY A 77 1.07 8.51 -13.06
N THR A 78 0.93 7.27 -13.51
CA THR A 78 -0.20 6.39 -13.16
C THR A 78 -0.12 5.95 -11.70
N VAL A 79 1.08 5.58 -11.24
CA VAL A 79 1.34 5.23 -9.83
C VAL A 79 0.98 6.41 -8.92
N ALA A 80 1.48 7.60 -9.22
CA ALA A 80 1.23 8.81 -8.46
C ALA A 80 -0.27 9.15 -8.38
N LYS A 81 -0.97 9.10 -9.51
CA LYS A 81 -2.43 9.30 -9.57
C LYS A 81 -3.18 8.30 -8.71
N ARG A 82 -2.85 7.00 -8.79
CA ARG A 82 -3.50 5.94 -8.00
C ARG A 82 -3.19 6.05 -6.51
N ALA A 83 -1.98 6.45 -6.18
CA ALA A 83 -1.60 6.70 -4.79
C ALA A 83 -2.24 7.99 -4.24
N GLY A 84 -2.66 8.93 -5.08
CA GLY A 84 -3.25 10.19 -4.64
C GLY A 84 -2.22 11.24 -4.23
N HIS A 85 -1.05 11.26 -4.88
CA HIS A 85 -0.02 12.29 -4.69
C HIS A 85 0.60 12.72 -6.02
N GLY A 86 1.40 13.79 -6.02
CA GLY A 86 2.18 14.21 -7.20
C GLY A 86 3.35 13.27 -7.51
N VAL A 87 3.87 13.34 -8.74
CA VAL A 87 5.03 12.53 -9.19
C VAL A 87 6.32 12.91 -8.44
N THR A 88 6.44 14.16 -7.99
CA THR A 88 7.58 14.62 -7.18
C THR A 88 7.76 13.84 -5.88
N VAL A 89 6.65 13.38 -5.27
CA VAL A 89 6.69 12.52 -4.08
C VAL A 89 7.30 11.15 -4.40
N LEU A 90 7.10 10.64 -5.63
CA LEU A 90 7.72 9.38 -6.06
C LEU A 90 9.25 9.48 -6.08
N HIS A 91 9.77 10.54 -6.72
CA HIS A 91 11.21 10.77 -6.80
C HIS A 91 11.86 11.10 -5.45
N ARG A 92 11.11 11.63 -4.49
CA ARG A 92 11.65 11.87 -3.15
C ARG A 92 11.66 10.61 -2.28
N VAL A 93 10.60 9.80 -2.36
CA VAL A 93 10.34 8.73 -1.39
C VAL A 93 10.74 7.35 -1.91
N TYR A 94 10.63 7.10 -3.21
CA TYR A 94 10.71 5.76 -3.80
C TYR A 94 11.87 5.54 -4.77
N THR A 95 12.71 6.56 -5.04
CA THR A 95 13.84 6.46 -5.99
C THR A 95 14.80 5.31 -5.72
N LYS A 96 14.97 4.91 -4.46
CA LYS A 96 15.81 3.75 -4.10
C LYS A 96 15.35 2.43 -4.74
N PHE A 97 14.08 2.33 -5.16
CA PHE A 97 13.51 1.16 -5.84
C PHE A 97 13.51 1.27 -7.37
N ILE A 98 13.86 2.44 -7.92
CA ILE A 98 13.92 2.70 -9.37
C ILE A 98 15.30 2.31 -9.92
N ASN A 99 16.34 2.42 -9.10
CA ASN A 99 17.74 2.32 -9.51
C ASN A 99 18.24 0.90 -9.88
N ASP A 100 17.45 -0.16 -9.67
CA ASP A 100 17.88 -1.55 -9.98
C ASP A 100 17.46 -1.98 -11.40
N THR A 101 17.20 -1.01 -12.29
CA THR A 101 16.68 -1.28 -13.64
C THR A 101 17.54 -0.70 -14.78
N ASP A 102 18.70 -0.11 -14.47
CA ASP A 102 19.54 0.61 -15.44
C ASP A 102 19.84 -0.20 -16.72
N ASP A 103 20.22 -1.47 -16.59
CA ASP A 103 20.49 -2.33 -17.76
C ASP A 103 19.23 -2.59 -18.61
N THR A 104 18.08 -2.73 -17.96
CA THR A 104 16.80 -2.95 -18.62
C THR A 104 16.29 -1.66 -19.29
N GLU A 105 16.50 -0.52 -18.67
CA GLU A 105 16.15 0.79 -19.23
C GLU A 105 17.06 1.14 -20.42
N ASN A 106 18.37 0.90 -20.29
CA ASN A 106 19.34 1.09 -21.37
C ASN A 106 19.02 0.21 -22.58
N ALA A 107 18.61 -1.05 -22.37
CA ALA A 107 18.18 -1.93 -23.45
C ALA A 107 16.95 -1.39 -24.20
N LYS A 108 15.97 -0.81 -23.49
CA LYS A 108 14.79 -0.17 -24.13
C LYS A 108 15.18 1.06 -24.95
N ILE A 109 16.10 1.89 -24.44
CA ILE A 109 16.62 3.06 -25.15
C ILE A 109 17.35 2.62 -26.42
N ALA A 110 18.27 1.66 -26.30
CA ALA A 110 19.03 1.13 -27.42
C ALA A 110 18.12 0.57 -28.53
N ALA A 111 17.11 -0.23 -28.15
CA ALA A 111 16.13 -0.76 -29.08
C ALA A 111 15.34 0.34 -29.80
N ARG A 112 15.04 1.45 -29.12
CA ARG A 112 14.27 2.56 -29.70
C ARG A 112 15.11 3.45 -30.62
N LEU A 113 16.41 3.57 -30.37
CA LEU A 113 17.37 4.31 -31.19
C LEU A 113 17.81 3.53 -32.44
N ALA A 114 17.74 2.20 -32.39
CA ALA A 114 18.07 1.32 -33.52
C ALA A 114 16.91 1.15 -34.53
N ALA A 115 15.74 1.77 -34.28
CA ALA A 115 14.54 1.71 -35.11
C ALA A 115 14.20 3.10 -35.68
#